data_AF-A0A099S8N0-F1
#
_entry.id   AF-A0A099S8N0-F1
#
_cell.length_a   1.000
_cell.length_b   1.000
_cell.length_c   1.000
_cell.angle_alpha   90.00
_cell.angle_beta   90.00
_cell.angle_gamma   90.00
#
_symmetry.space_group_name_H-M   'P 1'
#
loop_
_entity.id
_entity.type
_entity.pdbx_description
1 polymer ?
#
loop_
_entity_poly.entity_id
_entity_poly.type
_entity_poly.pdbx_seq_one_letter_code
_entity_poly.pdbx_strand_id
1 'polypeptide(L)'
;MKKSNNLYTKAISKYNHGYIDTALELCEKSIALNINNAGAINLKGLLLYLKGDLDNSRILWKMNFQINRDKIASRYLEDTLKDKERFNLYKEALELINNLNINEAYLKLKKCAESDFNFINVNNYLALCCIKKGNYDMALQYLNKVIQMDKKNSFALMQKKSVKKYVNNNSNSKYKVAVILSIVVVTLGSAILLRFFNSDNKLLFYKQDKIKVSENISYKPKGIEAKENIEPKNNNSNNIVKGTQLKEEKFSQSQLKELINKKDFENLLRYIEKWNNKDLSINDKALYSKARDLLENEGAQYFYNKGHEYLKSNKYKEAKYFLERAQSVGSKAYFLPDTLYMLGIVHESMEDIEKSIYYYSIYHSKYPNGVYEDVTLYKLALLYKDVDINKSKSYASILTSRFKDSMYNNSLIKEILNMKK
;
A
#
# COMPACT_ATOMS: atom_id res chain seq x y z
N MET A 1 1.70 -33.27 17.78
CA MET A 1 0.59 -33.24 16.79
C MET A 1 -0.79 -33.12 17.44
N LYS A 2 -1.53 -34.19 17.81
CA LYS A 2 -2.99 -34.16 18.16
C LYS A 2 -3.46 -32.99 19.07
N LYS A 3 -2.69 -32.57 20.09
CA LYS A 3 -3.00 -31.41 20.95
C LYS A 3 -2.99 -30.06 20.18
N SER A 4 -2.03 -29.84 19.29
CA SER A 4 -1.93 -28.62 18.46
C SER A 4 -3.12 -28.50 17.49
N ASN A 5 -3.49 -29.59 16.81
CA ASN A 5 -4.62 -29.59 15.88
C ASN A 5 -5.95 -29.24 16.58
N ASN A 6 -6.17 -29.72 17.81
CA ASN A 6 -7.34 -29.37 18.63
C ASN A 6 -7.37 -27.85 18.96
N LEU A 7 -6.23 -27.25 19.31
CA LEU A 7 -6.14 -25.80 19.52
C LEU A 7 -6.43 -25.01 18.23
N TYR A 8 -5.97 -25.48 17.07
CA TYR A 8 -6.28 -24.89 15.77
C TYR A 8 -7.78 -24.96 15.43
N THR A 9 -8.42 -26.12 15.62
CA THR A 9 -9.89 -26.24 15.45
C THR A 9 -10.66 -25.30 16.39
N LYS A 10 -10.18 -25.12 17.63
CA LYS A 10 -10.74 -24.14 18.56
C LYS A 10 -10.49 -22.69 18.12
N ALA A 11 -9.33 -22.38 17.53
CA ALA A 11 -9.02 -21.06 16.98
C ALA A 11 -9.97 -20.71 15.81
N ILE A 12 -10.19 -21.61 14.86
CA ILE A 12 -11.18 -21.46 13.78
C ILE A 12 -12.58 -21.22 14.38
N SER A 13 -12.98 -22.05 15.36
CA SER A 13 -14.27 -21.89 16.03
C SER A 13 -14.44 -20.52 16.69
N LYS A 14 -13.39 -19.99 17.34
CA LYS A 14 -13.42 -18.64 17.94
C LYS A 14 -13.45 -17.53 16.90
N TYR A 15 -12.68 -17.64 15.83
CA TYR A 15 -12.71 -16.70 14.70
C TYR A 15 -14.11 -16.63 14.06
N ASN A 16 -14.70 -17.77 13.73
CA ASN A 16 -16.04 -17.86 13.10
C ASN A 16 -17.18 -17.28 13.97
N HIS A 17 -16.96 -17.09 15.28
CA HIS A 17 -17.91 -16.46 16.20
C HIS A 17 -17.53 -15.02 16.61
N GLY A 18 -16.53 -14.42 15.93
CA GLY A 18 -16.10 -13.04 16.14
C GLY A 18 -15.22 -12.80 17.38
N TYR A 19 -14.51 -13.83 17.87
CA TYR A 19 -13.59 -13.73 19.02
C TYR A 19 -12.13 -13.76 18.58
N ILE A 20 -11.70 -12.72 17.85
CA ILE A 20 -10.37 -12.66 17.19
C ILE A 20 -9.21 -12.81 18.17
N ASP A 21 -9.20 -12.11 19.31
CA ASP A 21 -8.06 -12.17 20.23
C ASP A 21 -7.91 -13.55 20.90
N THR A 22 -9.03 -14.21 21.20
CA THR A 22 -9.02 -15.61 21.66
C THR A 22 -8.57 -16.58 20.56
N ALA A 23 -8.87 -16.29 19.29
CA ALA A 23 -8.39 -17.10 18.16
C ALA A 23 -6.87 -16.93 17.96
N LEU A 24 -6.34 -15.72 18.09
CA LEU A 24 -4.90 -15.43 18.10
C LEU A 24 -4.17 -16.20 19.21
N GLU A 25 -4.68 -16.14 20.44
CA GLU A 25 -4.12 -16.85 21.61
C GLU A 25 -4.11 -18.39 21.41
N LEU A 26 -5.18 -18.94 20.84
CA LEU A 26 -5.28 -20.38 20.54
C LEU A 26 -4.37 -20.79 19.38
N CYS A 27 -4.19 -19.95 18.37
CA CYS A 27 -3.18 -20.15 17.34
C CYS A 27 -1.77 -20.14 17.92
N GLU A 28 -1.44 -19.19 18.80
CA GLU A 28 -0.11 -19.13 19.44
C GLU A 28 0.22 -20.42 20.19
N LYS A 29 -0.70 -20.86 21.06
CA LYS A 29 -0.59 -22.13 21.79
C LYS A 29 -0.56 -23.35 20.85
N SER A 30 -1.19 -23.27 19.68
CA SER A 30 -1.15 -24.32 18.66
C SER A 30 0.22 -24.41 17.97
N ILE A 31 0.83 -23.27 17.63
CA ILE A 31 2.15 -23.17 16.99
C ILE A 31 3.25 -23.56 17.96
N ALA A 32 3.20 -23.08 19.22
CA ALA A 32 4.17 -23.43 20.27
C ALA A 32 4.21 -24.95 20.56
N LEU A 33 3.09 -25.68 20.37
CA LEU A 33 3.03 -27.14 20.50
C LEU A 33 3.40 -27.90 19.22
N ASN A 34 3.45 -27.24 18.05
CA ASN A 34 3.84 -27.81 16.77
C ASN A 34 4.01 -26.71 15.70
N ILE A 35 5.24 -26.29 15.43
CA ILE A 35 5.54 -25.31 14.36
C ILE A 35 5.20 -25.83 12.95
N ASN A 36 5.01 -27.15 12.80
CA ASN A 36 4.56 -27.75 11.54
C ASN A 36 3.03 -27.67 11.34
N ASN A 37 2.29 -26.98 12.20
CA ASN A 37 0.84 -26.74 12.01
C ASN A 37 0.62 -25.52 11.09
N ALA A 38 0.77 -25.72 9.79
CA ALA A 38 0.63 -24.69 8.76
C ALA A 38 -0.73 -23.96 8.81
N GLY A 39 -1.82 -24.64 9.16
CA GLY A 39 -3.15 -24.04 9.33
C GLY A 39 -3.19 -23.02 10.47
N ALA A 40 -2.60 -23.35 11.62
CA ALA A 40 -2.53 -22.42 12.76
C ALA A 40 -1.70 -21.17 12.44
N ILE A 41 -0.59 -21.32 11.70
CA ILE A 41 0.26 -20.20 11.29
C ILE A 41 -0.49 -19.30 10.29
N ASN A 42 -1.10 -19.87 9.25
CA ASN A 42 -1.87 -19.11 8.26
C ASN A 42 -3.03 -18.36 8.92
N LEU A 43 -3.79 -18.99 9.83
CA LEU A 43 -4.86 -18.33 10.57
C LEU A 43 -4.32 -17.21 11.48
N LYS A 44 -3.20 -17.40 12.19
CA LYS A 44 -2.58 -16.32 12.98
C LYS A 44 -2.23 -15.12 12.09
N GLY A 45 -1.61 -15.38 10.93
CA GLY A 45 -1.28 -14.34 9.95
C GLY A 45 -2.50 -13.57 9.46
N LEU A 46 -3.58 -14.26 9.07
CA LEU A 46 -4.84 -13.63 8.65
C LEU A 46 -5.47 -12.76 9.75
N LEU A 47 -5.46 -13.22 11.01
CA LEU A 47 -6.00 -12.47 12.14
C LEU A 47 -5.19 -11.19 12.43
N LEU A 48 -3.86 -11.23 12.30
CA LEU A 48 -3.01 -10.05 12.40
C LEU A 48 -3.21 -9.08 11.23
N TYR A 49 -3.30 -9.61 10.01
CA TYR A 49 -3.59 -8.86 8.79
C TYR A 49 -4.91 -8.07 8.86
N LEU A 50 -6.00 -8.70 9.32
CA LEU A 50 -7.30 -8.06 9.56
C LEU A 50 -7.24 -6.95 10.63
N LYS A 51 -6.36 -7.10 11.63
CA LYS A 51 -6.06 -6.10 12.68
C LYS A 51 -5.07 -5.01 12.23
N GLY A 52 -4.50 -5.11 11.03
CA GLY A 52 -3.57 -4.12 10.45
C GLY A 52 -2.08 -4.37 10.72
N ASP A 53 -1.72 -5.48 11.38
CA ASP A 53 -0.34 -5.85 11.66
C ASP A 53 0.26 -6.63 10.46
N LEU A 54 0.66 -5.85 9.46
CA LEU A 54 1.16 -6.34 8.17
C LEU A 54 2.51 -7.05 8.28
N ASP A 55 3.41 -6.57 9.13
CA ASP A 55 4.76 -7.09 9.21
C ASP A 55 4.79 -8.43 9.95
N ASN A 56 4.07 -8.58 11.07
CA ASN A 56 3.97 -9.89 11.73
C ASN A 56 3.13 -10.90 10.93
N SER A 57 2.10 -10.47 10.17
CA SER A 57 1.38 -11.40 9.28
C SER A 57 2.31 -11.96 8.20
N ARG A 58 3.12 -11.09 7.57
CA ARG A 58 4.09 -11.50 6.53
C ARG A 58 5.26 -12.30 7.10
N ILE A 59 5.73 -12.03 8.33
CA ILE A 59 6.71 -12.87 9.02
C ILE A 59 6.16 -14.30 9.22
N LEU A 60 4.92 -14.45 9.69
CA LEU A 60 4.29 -15.75 9.88
C LEU A 60 4.12 -16.52 8.57
N TRP A 61 3.70 -15.86 7.49
CA TRP A 61 3.59 -16.52 6.19
C TRP A 61 4.96 -16.86 5.57
N LYS A 62 5.98 -15.99 5.70
CA LYS A 62 7.37 -16.27 5.28
C LYS A 62 7.92 -17.50 6.03
N MET A 63 7.68 -17.59 7.34
CA MET A 63 8.01 -18.76 8.16
C MET A 63 7.26 -20.02 7.70
N ASN A 64 5.95 -19.93 7.45
CA ASN A 64 5.14 -21.09 7.06
C ASN A 64 5.55 -21.66 5.69
N PHE A 65 5.82 -20.79 4.72
CA PHE A 65 6.34 -21.18 3.41
C PHE A 65 7.75 -21.82 3.51
N GLN A 66 8.62 -21.30 4.39
CA GLN A 66 9.96 -21.85 4.59
C GLN A 66 9.96 -23.22 5.28
N ILE A 67 9.15 -23.41 6.32
CA ILE A 67 9.12 -24.64 7.13
C ILE A 67 8.22 -25.71 6.50
N ASN A 68 6.97 -25.36 6.17
CA ASN A 68 5.94 -26.32 5.75
C ASN A 68 5.72 -26.38 4.23
N ARG A 69 6.44 -25.55 3.45
CA ARG A 69 6.25 -25.38 1.99
C ARG A 69 4.81 -25.00 1.60
N ASP A 70 4.13 -24.32 2.51
CA ASP A 70 2.72 -23.97 2.38
C ASP A 70 2.49 -22.96 1.25
N LYS A 71 1.81 -23.40 0.18
CA LYS A 71 1.57 -22.57 -1.02
C LYS A 71 0.51 -21.48 -0.79
N ILE A 72 -0.29 -21.58 0.26
CA ILE A 72 -1.30 -20.56 0.60
C ILE A 72 -0.59 -19.35 1.23
N ALA A 73 0.42 -19.60 2.08
CA ALA A 73 1.30 -18.58 2.64
C ALA A 73 2.06 -17.79 1.56
N SER A 74 2.48 -18.44 0.46
CA SER A 74 3.07 -17.73 -0.70
C SER A 74 2.08 -16.72 -1.29
N ARG A 75 0.85 -17.15 -1.57
CA ARG A 75 -0.20 -16.27 -2.11
C ARG A 75 -0.49 -15.09 -1.19
N TYR A 76 -0.58 -15.29 0.13
CA TYR A 76 -0.74 -14.18 1.06
C TYR A 76 0.45 -13.20 1.05
N LEU A 77 1.68 -13.66 0.80
CA LEU A 77 2.84 -12.76 0.59
C LEU A 77 2.78 -11.98 -0.73
N GLU A 78 2.16 -12.56 -1.76
CA GLU A 78 1.92 -11.95 -3.08
C GLU A 78 0.75 -10.93 -3.03
N ASP A 79 -0.37 -11.29 -2.41
CA ASP A 79 -1.55 -10.42 -2.23
C ASP A 79 -1.20 -9.15 -1.44
N THR A 80 -0.36 -9.29 -0.41
CA THR A 80 0.02 -8.18 0.49
C THR A 80 1.03 -7.19 -0.07
N LEU A 81 1.51 -7.37 -1.31
CA LEU A 81 2.49 -6.46 -1.93
C LEU A 81 2.01 -5.00 -1.97
N LYS A 82 0.72 -4.76 -2.22
CA LYS A 82 0.11 -3.41 -2.30
C LYS A 82 -0.37 -2.88 -0.94
N ASP A 83 -0.41 -3.72 0.09
CA ASP A 83 -0.98 -3.32 1.38
C ASP A 83 -0.04 -2.42 2.20
N LYS A 84 1.26 -2.38 1.86
CA LYS A 84 2.21 -1.40 2.43
C LYS A 84 1.87 0.04 2.02
N GLU A 85 1.41 0.24 0.78
CA GLU A 85 0.92 1.55 0.31
C GLU A 85 -0.40 1.90 1.01
N ARG A 86 -1.32 0.94 1.15
CA ARG A 86 -2.57 1.11 1.91
C ARG A 86 -2.32 1.42 3.39
N PHE A 87 -1.24 0.89 3.99
CA PHE A 87 -0.85 1.23 5.36
C PHE A 87 -0.33 2.66 5.50
N ASN A 88 0.37 3.19 4.48
CA ASN A 88 0.77 4.60 4.45
C ASN A 88 -0.46 5.51 4.30
N LEU A 89 -1.33 5.25 3.31
CA LEU A 89 -2.60 5.98 3.14
C LEU A 89 -3.49 5.94 4.39
N TYR A 90 -3.47 4.84 5.14
CA TYR A 90 -4.16 4.71 6.42
C TYR A 90 -3.58 5.65 7.50
N LYS A 91 -2.24 5.71 7.65
CA LYS A 91 -1.58 6.64 8.60
C LYS A 91 -1.84 8.11 8.24
N GLU A 92 -1.69 8.47 6.97
CA GLU A 92 -2.04 9.80 6.45
C GLU A 92 -3.51 10.17 6.77
N ALA A 93 -4.43 9.20 6.68
CA ALA A 93 -5.82 9.43 7.04
C ALA A 93 -6.04 9.67 8.55
N LEU A 94 -5.22 9.09 9.43
CA LEU A 94 -5.27 9.39 10.88
C LEU A 94 -4.80 10.83 11.16
N GLU A 95 -3.71 11.26 10.52
CA GLU A 95 -3.20 12.63 10.60
C GLU A 95 -4.25 13.64 10.12
N LEU A 96 -4.90 13.35 8.98
CA LEU A 96 -6.02 14.16 8.47
C LEU A 96 -7.25 14.15 9.40
N ILE A 97 -7.54 13.06 10.12
CA ILE A 97 -8.63 13.01 11.11
C ILE A 97 -8.35 13.89 12.33
N ASN A 98 -7.09 13.94 12.76
CA ASN A 98 -6.61 14.80 13.85
C ASN A 98 -6.68 16.27 13.43
N ASN A 99 -6.22 16.59 12.20
CA ASN A 99 -6.28 17.93 11.59
C ASN A 99 -7.67 18.32 11.08
N LEU A 100 -8.72 17.54 11.39
CA LEU A 100 -10.13 17.76 10.99
C LEU A 100 -10.40 17.80 9.47
N ASN A 101 -9.47 17.36 8.63
CA ASN A 101 -9.59 17.21 7.17
C ASN A 101 -10.39 15.94 6.78
N ILE A 102 -11.60 15.81 7.33
CA ILE A 102 -12.38 14.56 7.35
C ILE A 102 -12.78 14.06 5.96
N ASN A 103 -12.95 14.96 4.99
CA ASN A 103 -13.29 14.58 3.61
C ASN A 103 -12.14 13.84 2.91
N GLU A 104 -10.90 14.34 3.03
CA GLU A 104 -9.73 13.68 2.43
C GLU A 104 -9.40 12.38 3.16
N ALA A 105 -9.44 12.37 4.49
CA ALA A 105 -9.27 11.16 5.30
C ALA A 105 -10.25 10.05 4.89
N TYR A 106 -11.52 10.40 4.66
CA TYR A 106 -12.52 9.44 4.18
C TYR A 106 -12.17 8.87 2.80
N LEU A 107 -11.62 9.67 1.89
CA LEU A 107 -11.20 9.20 0.56
C LEU A 107 -9.97 8.27 0.65
N LYS A 108 -8.94 8.62 1.44
CA LYS A 108 -7.78 7.73 1.66
C LYS A 108 -8.21 6.41 2.32
N LEU A 109 -9.06 6.44 3.34
CA LEU A 109 -9.61 5.23 3.97
C LEU A 109 -10.49 4.40 3.01
N LYS A 110 -11.23 5.06 2.10
CA LYS A 110 -11.96 4.36 1.04
C LYS A 110 -11.04 3.64 0.05
N LYS A 111 -9.82 4.15 -0.17
CA LYS A 111 -8.76 3.49 -0.96
C LYS A 111 -8.11 2.34 -0.21
N CYS A 112 -7.93 2.46 1.11
CA CYS A 112 -7.52 1.34 1.96
C CYS A 112 -8.54 0.20 1.93
N ALA A 113 -9.84 0.51 1.95
CA ALA A 113 -10.95 -0.45 1.91
C ALA A 113 -11.19 -1.13 0.53
N GLU A 114 -10.23 -1.06 -0.39
CA GLU A 114 -10.13 -1.94 -1.56
C GLU A 114 -9.36 -3.24 -1.25
N SER A 115 -9.10 -3.51 0.04
CA SER A 115 -8.42 -4.69 0.56
C SER A 115 -9.04 -5.08 1.90
N ASP A 116 -8.92 -6.35 2.27
CA ASP A 116 -9.23 -6.81 3.64
C ASP A 116 -8.07 -6.53 4.62
N PHE A 117 -6.93 -6.03 4.13
CA PHE A 117 -5.88 -5.51 5.01
C PHE A 117 -6.42 -4.44 5.94
N ASN A 118 -6.12 -4.58 7.24
CA ASN A 118 -6.47 -3.60 8.26
C ASN A 118 -7.99 -3.34 8.36
N PHE A 119 -8.82 -4.27 7.86
CA PHE A 119 -10.27 -4.17 7.77
C PHE A 119 -10.91 -3.60 9.04
N ILE A 120 -10.49 -4.08 10.21
CA ILE A 120 -11.03 -3.69 11.51
C ILE A 120 -10.86 -2.18 11.75
N ASN A 121 -9.64 -1.66 11.60
CA ASN A 121 -9.39 -0.25 11.87
C ASN A 121 -9.87 0.64 10.72
N VAL A 122 -9.72 0.21 9.46
CA VAL A 122 -10.20 0.98 8.30
C VAL A 122 -11.71 1.21 8.37
N ASN A 123 -12.51 0.18 8.69
CA ASN A 123 -13.96 0.36 8.88
C ASN A 123 -14.29 1.20 10.14
N ASN A 124 -13.54 1.06 11.24
CA ASN A 124 -13.69 1.90 12.43
C ASN A 124 -13.45 3.41 12.15
N TYR A 125 -12.39 3.74 11.41
CA TYR A 125 -12.08 5.13 11.06
C TYR A 125 -12.97 5.67 9.93
N LEU A 126 -13.42 4.84 8.98
CA LEU A 126 -14.49 5.20 8.06
C LEU A 126 -15.77 5.58 8.82
N ALA A 127 -16.15 4.81 9.84
CA ALA A 127 -17.27 5.16 10.71
C ALA A 127 -17.05 6.48 11.46
N LEU A 128 -15.84 6.73 12.00
CA LEU A 128 -15.51 8.00 12.67
C LEU A 128 -15.65 9.19 11.71
N CYS A 129 -15.17 9.08 10.48
CA CYS A 129 -15.35 10.10 9.45
C CYS A 129 -16.83 10.32 9.10
N CYS A 130 -17.64 9.25 9.03
CA CYS A 130 -19.08 9.35 8.81
C CYS A 130 -19.78 10.09 9.96
N ILE A 131 -19.43 9.78 11.22
CA ILE A 131 -19.95 10.45 12.43
C ILE A 131 -19.59 11.93 12.43
N LYS A 132 -18.32 12.29 12.16
CA LYS A 132 -17.87 13.69 12.07
C LYS A 132 -18.56 14.46 10.92
N LYS A 133 -19.05 13.76 9.88
CA LYS A 133 -19.85 14.31 8.77
C LYS A 133 -21.37 14.23 8.99
N GLY A 134 -21.84 13.80 10.15
CA GLY A 134 -23.27 13.63 10.46
C GLY A 134 -23.98 12.49 9.72
N ASN A 135 -23.27 11.68 8.93
CA ASN A 135 -23.85 10.54 8.20
C ASN A 135 -23.88 9.29 9.12
N TYR A 136 -24.86 9.28 10.02
CA TYR A 136 -25.00 8.25 11.05
C TYR A 136 -25.35 6.86 10.50
N ASP A 137 -26.11 6.78 9.41
CA ASP A 137 -26.51 5.49 8.83
C ASP A 137 -25.31 4.79 8.16
N MET A 138 -24.50 5.52 7.40
CA MET A 138 -23.25 4.98 6.83
C MET A 138 -22.23 4.64 7.93
N ALA A 139 -22.19 5.42 9.02
CA ALA A 139 -21.40 5.07 10.20
C ALA A 139 -21.85 3.72 10.80
N LEU A 140 -23.15 3.52 10.99
CA LEU A 140 -23.69 2.26 11.54
C LEU A 140 -23.40 1.06 10.63
N GLN A 141 -23.41 1.22 9.30
CA GLN A 141 -22.99 0.17 8.38
C GLN A 141 -21.54 -0.27 8.60
N TYR A 142 -20.60 0.69 8.64
CA TYR A 142 -19.18 0.38 8.88
C TYR A 142 -18.94 -0.22 10.29
N LEU A 143 -19.63 0.27 11.32
CA LEU A 143 -19.55 -0.28 12.68
C LEU A 143 -20.13 -1.71 12.77
N ASN A 144 -21.18 -2.01 12.01
CA ASN A 144 -21.74 -3.36 11.92
C ASN A 144 -20.75 -4.34 11.28
N LYS A 145 -20.04 -3.94 10.23
CA LYS A 145 -18.97 -4.75 9.61
C LYS A 145 -17.88 -5.12 10.63
N VAL A 146 -17.40 -4.14 11.41
CA VAL A 146 -16.40 -4.42 12.47
C VAL A 146 -16.96 -5.37 13.53
N ILE A 147 -18.19 -5.15 14.02
CA ILE A 147 -18.78 -5.99 15.08
C ILE A 147 -19.12 -7.42 14.60
N GLN A 148 -19.30 -7.63 13.30
CA GLN A 148 -19.45 -8.96 12.70
C GLN A 148 -18.12 -9.72 12.64
N MET A 149 -17.01 -9.02 12.43
CA MET A 149 -15.65 -9.58 12.36
C MET A 149 -15.02 -9.74 13.75
N ASP A 150 -15.10 -8.71 14.58
CA ASP A 150 -14.65 -8.64 15.97
C ASP A 150 -15.80 -8.19 16.87
N LYS A 151 -16.48 -9.16 17.47
CA LYS A 151 -17.64 -8.97 18.35
C LYS A 151 -17.26 -8.30 19.68
N LYS A 152 -15.97 -8.16 19.98
CA LYS A 152 -15.43 -7.55 21.21
C LYS A 152 -14.76 -6.20 20.98
N ASN A 153 -14.75 -5.69 19.74
CA ASN A 153 -14.12 -4.44 19.38
C ASN A 153 -14.67 -3.26 20.20
N SER A 154 -13.91 -2.80 21.19
CA SER A 154 -14.35 -1.78 22.16
C SER A 154 -14.70 -0.45 21.49
N PHE A 155 -13.89 -0.02 20.52
CA PHE A 155 -14.13 1.20 19.74
C PHE A 155 -15.43 1.10 18.94
N ALA A 156 -15.64 0.02 18.17
CA ALA A 156 -16.86 -0.13 17.37
C ALA A 156 -18.12 -0.17 18.23
N LEU A 157 -18.08 -0.89 19.37
CA LEU A 157 -19.19 -0.98 20.32
C LEU A 157 -19.50 0.38 20.97
N MET A 158 -18.47 1.13 21.38
CA MET A 158 -18.60 2.48 21.95
C MET A 158 -19.22 3.44 20.94
N GLN A 159 -18.67 3.52 19.74
CA GLN A 159 -19.17 4.42 18.69
C GLN A 159 -20.61 4.07 18.28
N LYS A 160 -20.96 2.78 18.17
CA LYS A 160 -22.33 2.33 17.87
C LYS A 160 -23.33 2.71 18.97
N LYS A 161 -22.93 2.64 20.25
CA LYS A 161 -23.75 3.12 21.39
C LYS A 161 -23.98 4.64 21.31
N SER A 162 -22.91 5.41 21.05
CA SER A 162 -22.98 6.86 20.89
C SER A 162 -23.89 7.27 19.73
N VAL A 163 -23.70 6.71 18.53
CA VAL A 163 -24.52 7.02 17.35
C VAL A 163 -25.99 6.70 17.59
N LYS A 164 -26.33 5.54 18.17
CA LYS A 164 -27.74 5.22 18.49
C LYS A 164 -28.36 6.22 19.46
N LYS A 165 -27.61 6.75 20.44
CA LYS A 165 -28.11 7.81 21.34
C LYS A 165 -28.45 9.10 20.57
N TYR A 166 -27.57 9.53 19.67
CA TYR A 166 -27.80 10.73 18.86
C TYR A 166 -28.96 10.56 17.86
N VAL A 167 -29.04 9.43 17.16
CA VAL A 167 -30.13 9.16 16.20
C VAL A 167 -31.49 9.10 16.91
N ASN A 168 -31.60 8.39 18.04
CA ASN A 168 -32.85 8.34 18.80
C ASN A 168 -33.25 9.72 19.35
N ASN A 169 -32.29 10.51 19.86
CA ASN A 169 -32.57 11.86 20.36
C ASN A 169 -32.99 12.83 19.23
N ASN A 170 -32.41 12.72 18.03
CA ASN A 170 -32.80 13.55 16.89
C ASN A 170 -34.13 13.10 16.25
N SER A 171 -34.45 11.81 16.27
CA SER A 171 -35.81 11.32 15.98
C SER A 171 -36.83 11.93 16.94
N ASN A 172 -36.47 11.97 18.24
CA ASN A 172 -37.30 12.62 19.26
C ASN A 172 -37.38 14.15 19.11
N SER A 173 -36.39 14.79 18.48
CA SER A 173 -36.49 16.21 18.09
C SER A 173 -37.48 16.41 16.93
N LYS A 174 -37.47 15.53 15.92
CA LYS A 174 -38.39 15.60 14.78
C LYS A 174 -39.87 15.48 15.20
N TYR A 175 -40.23 14.62 16.15
CA TYR A 175 -41.62 14.62 16.64
C TYR A 175 -41.96 15.92 17.38
N LYS A 176 -41.03 16.52 18.14
CA LYS A 176 -41.30 17.79 18.84
C LYS A 176 -41.54 18.93 17.86
N VAL A 177 -40.74 19.03 16.81
CA VAL A 177 -40.94 20.01 15.73
C VAL A 177 -42.25 19.75 14.98
N ALA A 178 -42.59 18.49 14.69
CA ALA A 178 -43.86 18.14 14.05
C ALA A 178 -45.09 18.45 14.92
N VAL A 179 -45.01 18.25 16.24
CA VAL A 179 -46.07 18.60 17.21
C VAL A 179 -46.19 20.12 17.37
N ILE A 180 -45.08 20.85 17.41
CA ILE A 180 -45.11 22.33 17.42
C ILE A 180 -45.75 22.85 16.12
N LEU A 181 -45.40 22.29 14.96
CA LEU A 181 -45.99 22.66 13.68
C LEU A 181 -47.48 22.30 13.59
N SER A 182 -47.92 21.13 14.10
CA SER A 182 -49.35 20.80 14.11
C SER A 182 -50.15 21.69 15.05
N ILE A 183 -49.60 22.05 16.23
CA ILE A 183 -50.21 23.04 17.13
C ILE A 183 -50.33 24.40 16.44
N VAL A 184 -49.29 24.87 15.74
CA VAL A 184 -49.31 26.15 15.00
C VAL A 184 -50.31 26.12 13.83
N VAL A 185 -50.45 25.01 13.11
CA VAL A 185 -51.47 24.85 12.07
C VAL A 185 -52.89 24.85 12.67
N VAL A 186 -53.09 24.23 13.84
CA VAL A 186 -54.39 24.24 14.54
C VAL A 186 -54.75 25.63 15.05
N THR A 187 -53.81 26.41 15.61
CA THR A 187 -54.09 27.76 16.09
C THR A 187 -54.28 28.78 14.96
N LEU A 188 -53.56 28.64 13.84
CA LEU A 188 -53.84 29.42 12.63
C LEU A 188 -55.19 29.04 12.00
N GLY A 189 -55.52 27.75 11.95
CA GLY A 189 -56.81 27.24 11.47
C GLY A 189 -57.99 27.75 12.29
N SER A 190 -57.91 27.72 13.62
CA SER A 190 -58.96 28.25 14.49
C SER A 190 -59.07 29.77 14.40
N ALA A 191 -57.95 30.51 14.27
CA ALA A 191 -57.98 31.95 14.03
C ALA A 191 -58.62 32.33 12.68
N ILE A 192 -58.48 31.50 11.64
CA ILE A 192 -59.16 31.68 10.35
C ILE A 192 -60.66 31.39 10.48
N LEU A 193 -61.04 30.30 11.16
CA LEU A 193 -62.46 29.98 11.41
C LEU A 193 -63.17 31.06 12.24
N LEU A 194 -62.50 31.62 13.26
CA LEU A 194 -63.01 32.75 14.05
C LEU A 194 -63.17 34.04 13.22
N ARG A 195 -62.38 34.23 12.16
CA ARG A 195 -62.60 35.33 11.20
C ARG A 195 -63.79 35.05 10.28
N PHE A 196 -63.99 33.81 9.83
CA PHE A 196 -65.15 33.44 9.00
C PHE A 196 -66.48 33.53 9.75
N PHE A 197 -66.51 33.21 11.04
CA PHE A 197 -67.72 33.34 11.89
C PHE A 197 -68.06 34.79 12.29
N ASN A 198 -67.17 35.75 12.05
CA ASN A 198 -67.26 37.10 12.60
C ASN A 198 -67.03 38.19 11.53
N SER A 199 -67.47 37.92 10.29
CA SER A 199 -67.20 38.76 9.11
C SER A 199 -68.38 38.79 8.14
N ASP A 200 -69.46 39.49 8.51
CA ASP A 200 -70.47 39.90 7.54
C ASP A 200 -69.88 40.81 6.46
N ASN A 201 -70.25 40.52 5.20
CA ASN A 201 -70.22 41.44 4.05
C ASN A 201 -68.96 42.28 3.81
N LYS A 202 -68.01 41.72 3.04
CA LYS A 202 -67.58 42.39 1.80
C LYS A 202 -67.10 41.44 0.71
N LEU A 203 -67.91 41.32 -0.34
CA LEU A 203 -67.63 40.55 -1.55
C LEU A 203 -66.83 41.40 -2.54
N LEU A 204 -65.66 40.92 -2.98
CA LEU A 204 -64.92 41.49 -4.10
C LEU A 204 -64.17 40.40 -4.88
N PHE A 205 -64.69 40.04 -6.05
CA PHE A 205 -64.04 39.11 -6.98
C PHE A 205 -63.06 39.86 -7.89
N TYR A 206 -61.83 39.34 -8.01
CA TYR A 206 -60.97 39.57 -9.17
C TYR A 206 -60.16 38.28 -9.41
N LYS A 207 -60.63 37.36 -10.25
CA LYS A 207 -60.59 37.36 -11.73
C LYS A 207 -59.17 37.14 -12.25
N GLN A 208 -59.03 36.02 -12.97
CA GLN A 208 -57.82 35.55 -13.64
C GLN A 208 -57.87 35.96 -15.11
N ASP A 209 -56.74 36.40 -15.68
CA ASP A 209 -56.63 36.62 -17.12
C ASP A 209 -55.31 36.05 -17.69
N LYS A 210 -55.33 35.71 -18.97
CA LYS A 210 -54.21 35.23 -19.82
C LYS A 210 -53.94 36.36 -20.88
N ILE A 211 -53.15 36.31 -21.95
CA ILE A 211 -52.60 35.23 -22.81
C ILE A 211 -51.66 35.87 -23.90
N LYS A 212 -50.66 35.14 -24.44
CA LYS A 212 -49.99 35.35 -25.78
C LYS A 212 -49.24 36.69 -26.07
N VAL A 213 -48.53 36.91 -27.20
CA VAL A 213 -47.47 36.18 -27.99
C VAL A 213 -47.10 37.03 -29.24
N SER A 214 -45.96 36.75 -29.90
CA SER A 214 -45.52 37.23 -31.25
C SER A 214 -44.76 38.59 -31.30
N GLU A 215 -43.88 38.92 -32.28
CA GLU A 215 -43.14 38.07 -33.25
C GLU A 215 -41.84 38.70 -33.85
N ASN A 216 -41.20 37.93 -34.75
CA ASN A 216 -39.88 38.03 -35.42
C ASN A 216 -39.50 39.30 -36.24
N ILE A 217 -38.18 39.47 -36.46
CA ILE A 217 -37.46 39.97 -37.68
C ILE A 217 -35.93 39.72 -37.46
N SER A 218 -35.19 38.89 -38.21
CA SER A 218 -34.62 39.01 -39.58
C SER A 218 -33.34 39.90 -39.65
N TYR A 219 -32.18 39.59 -40.28
CA TYR A 219 -31.81 38.50 -41.23
C TYR A 219 -30.28 38.10 -41.20
N LYS A 220 -29.65 37.83 -42.38
CA LYS A 220 -28.21 37.48 -42.69
C LYS A 220 -27.79 38.24 -44.00
N PRO A 221 -26.59 38.10 -44.67
CA PRO A 221 -25.41 37.20 -44.54
C PRO A 221 -24.09 38.00 -44.23
N LYS A 222 -22.81 37.74 -44.62
CA LYS A 222 -22.02 36.83 -45.52
C LYS A 222 -20.73 36.36 -44.76
N GLY A 223 -19.56 35.89 -45.25
CA GLY A 223 -18.86 35.73 -46.56
C GLY A 223 -17.54 36.56 -46.61
N ILE A 224 -16.37 36.13 -47.11
CA ILE A 224 -15.91 34.95 -47.89
C ILE A 224 -14.35 34.82 -47.79
N GLU A 225 -13.82 33.57 -47.82
CA GLU A 225 -12.52 33.01 -48.35
C GLU A 225 -11.17 33.79 -48.43
N ALA A 226 -9.97 33.19 -48.59
CA ALA A 226 -9.36 31.87 -48.29
C ALA A 226 -7.87 31.85 -48.79
N LYS A 227 -7.23 30.66 -48.79
CA LYS A 227 -6.08 30.22 -49.65
C LYS A 227 -4.67 30.79 -49.33
N GLU A 228 -3.55 30.09 -49.60
CA GLU A 228 -3.34 28.69 -50.04
C GLU A 228 -2.01 28.08 -49.51
N ASN A 229 -1.78 26.79 -49.81
CA ASN A 229 -0.62 25.96 -49.39
C ASN A 229 0.68 26.24 -50.17
N ILE A 230 1.79 25.62 -49.75
CA ILE A 230 2.66 24.76 -50.61
C ILE A 230 3.54 23.85 -49.74
N GLU A 231 3.92 22.67 -50.27
CA GLU A 231 4.62 21.57 -49.57
C GLU A 231 6.01 21.27 -50.23
N PRO A 232 6.71 20.09 -50.15
CA PRO A 232 8.13 20.09 -49.78
C PRO A 232 9.13 19.47 -50.80
N LYS A 233 10.43 19.73 -50.59
CA LYS A 233 11.63 18.87 -50.87
C LYS A 233 12.88 19.60 -50.36
N ASN A 234 13.79 19.01 -49.56
CA ASN A 234 14.64 17.81 -49.71
C ASN A 234 15.87 18.02 -50.63
N ASN A 235 17.09 17.93 -50.07
CA ASN A 235 18.20 17.20 -50.71
C ASN A 235 19.39 16.90 -49.76
N ASN A 236 20.19 15.91 -50.16
CA ASN A 236 21.29 15.31 -49.39
C ASN A 236 22.60 16.12 -49.38
N SER A 237 23.50 15.74 -48.47
CA SER A 237 24.92 15.60 -48.81
C SER A 237 25.55 14.44 -48.02
N ASN A 238 26.21 13.53 -48.74
CA ASN A 238 26.92 12.39 -48.16
C ASN A 238 28.34 12.79 -47.77
N ASN A 239 28.95 12.07 -46.83
CA ASN A 239 30.38 11.80 -46.90
C ASN A 239 30.70 10.39 -46.39
N ILE A 240 31.66 9.72 -47.03
CA ILE A 240 31.90 8.28 -46.85
C ILE A 240 33.27 8.07 -46.19
N VAL A 241 33.29 7.31 -45.09
CA VAL A 241 34.49 6.62 -44.61
C VAL A 241 34.15 5.13 -44.46
N LYS A 242 34.91 4.26 -45.11
CA LYS A 242 34.73 2.80 -45.06
C LYS A 242 35.45 2.23 -43.83
N GLY A 243 34.77 1.40 -43.03
CA GLY A 243 35.40 0.64 -41.95
C GLY A 243 34.55 -0.54 -41.51
N THR A 244 35.05 -1.76 -41.73
CA THR A 244 34.56 -3.06 -41.20
C THR A 244 33.04 -3.31 -41.17
N GLN A 245 32.55 -4.20 -42.05
CA GLN A 245 31.24 -4.83 -41.91
C GLN A 245 31.17 -5.75 -40.68
N LEU A 246 30.83 -5.19 -39.53
CA LEU A 246 30.11 -5.93 -38.51
C LEU A 246 28.73 -6.28 -39.10
N LYS A 247 28.30 -7.55 -39.00
CA LYS A 247 26.92 -7.91 -39.33
C LYS A 247 26.02 -7.22 -38.32
N GLU A 248 25.17 -6.29 -38.77
CA GLU A 248 24.16 -5.68 -37.92
C GLU A 248 23.22 -6.75 -37.39
N GLU A 249 23.39 -7.10 -36.11
CA GLU A 249 22.42 -7.94 -35.41
C GLU A 249 21.08 -7.22 -35.38
N LYS A 250 20.03 -7.83 -35.91
CA LYS A 250 18.67 -7.25 -35.93
C LYS A 250 17.86 -7.68 -34.71
N PHE A 251 16.92 -6.84 -34.30
CA PHE A 251 16.02 -7.13 -33.18
C PHE A 251 15.12 -8.33 -33.51
N SER A 252 15.26 -9.42 -32.77
CA SER A 252 14.55 -10.67 -33.00
C SER A 252 13.29 -10.73 -32.13
N GLN A 253 12.16 -10.24 -32.67
CA GLN A 253 10.87 -10.34 -31.98
C GLN A 253 10.47 -11.78 -31.62
N SER A 254 10.83 -12.76 -32.45
CA SER A 254 10.53 -14.18 -32.20
C SER A 254 11.30 -14.69 -30.98
N GLN A 255 12.60 -14.43 -30.91
CA GLN A 255 13.43 -14.76 -29.75
C GLN A 255 12.93 -14.07 -28.48
N LEU A 256 12.58 -12.78 -28.55
CA LEU A 256 12.07 -12.06 -27.38
C LEU A 256 10.71 -12.60 -26.91
N LYS A 257 9.79 -12.94 -27.84
CA LYS A 257 8.52 -13.61 -27.52
C LYS A 257 8.74 -14.99 -26.89
N GLU A 258 9.73 -15.75 -27.36
CA GLU A 258 10.10 -17.04 -26.79
C GLU A 258 10.62 -16.91 -25.35
N LEU A 259 11.53 -15.97 -25.09
CA LEU A 259 12.09 -15.70 -23.76
C LEU A 259 11.01 -15.24 -22.77
N ILE A 260 10.10 -14.36 -23.20
CA ILE A 260 8.90 -13.95 -22.44
C ILE A 260 8.04 -15.16 -22.09
N ASN A 261 7.71 -16.01 -23.07
CA ASN A 261 6.80 -17.14 -22.89
C ASN A 261 7.40 -18.25 -22.02
N LYS A 262 8.70 -18.50 -22.12
CA LYS A 262 9.44 -19.46 -21.28
C LYS A 262 9.74 -18.93 -19.87
N LYS A 263 9.59 -17.62 -19.64
CA LYS A 263 10.03 -16.92 -18.42
C LYS A 263 11.50 -17.19 -18.09
N ASP A 264 12.34 -17.23 -19.13
CA ASP A 264 13.79 -17.35 -19.02
C ASP A 264 14.38 -15.98 -18.65
N PHE A 265 14.24 -15.61 -17.38
CA PHE A 265 14.56 -14.26 -16.89
C PHE A 265 16.04 -13.89 -17.06
N GLU A 266 16.96 -14.86 -17.00
CA GLU A 266 18.40 -14.61 -17.18
C GLU A 266 18.72 -14.22 -18.63
N ASN A 267 18.23 -14.99 -19.61
CA ASN A 267 18.42 -14.66 -21.02
C ASN A 267 17.57 -13.46 -21.45
N LEU A 268 16.38 -13.27 -20.85
CA LEU A 268 15.52 -12.10 -21.07
C LEU A 268 16.22 -10.82 -20.61
N LEU A 269 16.82 -10.80 -19.40
CA LEU A 269 17.58 -9.65 -18.92
C LEU A 269 18.76 -9.34 -19.85
N ARG A 270 19.57 -10.35 -20.19
CA ARG A 270 20.70 -10.20 -21.12
C ARG A 270 20.28 -9.68 -22.50
N TYR A 271 19.12 -10.10 -23.00
CA TYR A 271 18.55 -9.57 -24.25
C TYR A 271 18.14 -8.10 -24.09
N ILE A 272 17.47 -7.74 -22.99
CA ILE A 272 17.03 -6.37 -22.73
C ILE A 272 18.23 -5.42 -22.53
N GLU A 273 19.25 -5.82 -21.77
CA GLU A 273 20.51 -5.05 -21.63
C GLU A 273 21.19 -4.81 -22.99
N LYS A 274 21.27 -5.85 -23.84
CA LYS A 274 21.85 -5.78 -25.20
C LYS A 274 21.10 -4.82 -26.15
N TRP A 275 19.83 -4.54 -25.88
CA TRP A 275 18.97 -3.69 -26.69
C TRP A 275 18.61 -2.35 -26.04
N ASN A 276 19.13 -2.09 -24.84
CA ASN A 276 18.92 -0.82 -24.14
C ASN A 276 19.55 0.35 -24.89
N ASN A 277 18.87 1.50 -24.89
CA ASN A 277 19.25 2.75 -25.58
C ASN A 277 19.49 2.66 -27.10
N LYS A 278 19.21 1.52 -27.75
CA LYS A 278 19.23 1.41 -29.22
C LYS A 278 17.91 1.93 -29.80
N ASP A 279 17.97 2.47 -31.02
CA ASP A 279 16.73 2.74 -31.75
C ASP A 279 16.09 1.43 -32.23
N LEU A 280 14.76 1.42 -32.21
CA LEU A 280 13.90 0.25 -32.36
C LEU A 280 12.59 0.69 -33.03
N SER A 281 11.97 -0.17 -33.84
CA SER A 281 10.65 0.17 -34.41
C SER A 281 9.59 0.33 -33.32
N ILE A 282 8.47 1.00 -33.61
CA ILE A 282 7.38 1.18 -32.64
C ILE A 282 6.89 -0.18 -32.09
N ASN A 283 6.82 -1.21 -32.95
CA ASN A 283 6.42 -2.56 -32.57
C ASN A 283 7.47 -3.26 -31.68
N ASP A 284 8.76 -3.02 -31.95
CA ASP A 284 9.86 -3.57 -31.14
C ASP A 284 9.93 -2.89 -29.78
N LYS A 285 9.74 -1.55 -29.72
CA LYS A 285 9.65 -0.76 -28.48
C LYS A 285 8.50 -1.24 -27.58
N ALA A 286 7.32 -1.54 -28.16
CA ALA A 286 6.19 -2.09 -27.41
C ALA A 286 6.50 -3.48 -26.81
N LEU A 287 7.14 -4.37 -27.59
CA LEU A 287 7.54 -5.69 -27.11
C LEU A 287 8.67 -5.62 -26.06
N TYR A 288 9.63 -4.72 -26.25
CA TYR A 288 10.72 -4.42 -25.32
C TYR A 288 10.18 -3.87 -24.00
N SER A 289 9.19 -2.97 -24.03
CA SER A 289 8.51 -2.49 -22.82
C SER A 289 7.85 -3.64 -22.07
N LYS A 290 7.05 -4.48 -22.76
CA LYS A 290 6.39 -5.64 -22.12
C LYS A 290 7.39 -6.62 -21.48
N ALA A 291 8.56 -6.81 -22.10
CA ALA A 291 9.65 -7.61 -21.55
C ALA A 291 10.29 -6.96 -20.31
N ARG A 292 10.47 -5.63 -20.31
CA ARG A 292 10.90 -4.88 -19.14
C ARG A 292 9.88 -4.96 -18.01
N ASP A 293 8.59 -4.76 -18.29
CA ASP A 293 7.52 -4.87 -17.29
C ASP A 293 7.53 -6.27 -16.63
N LEU A 294 7.75 -7.33 -17.42
CA LEU A 294 7.89 -8.70 -16.93
C LEU A 294 9.17 -8.90 -16.08
N LEU A 295 10.28 -8.27 -16.43
CA LEU A 295 11.52 -8.28 -15.64
C LEU A 295 11.41 -7.49 -14.34
N GLU A 296 10.83 -6.28 -14.37
CA GLU A 296 10.70 -5.39 -13.21
C GLU A 296 9.70 -5.93 -12.17
N ASN A 297 8.69 -6.72 -12.60
CA ASN A 297 7.73 -7.38 -11.72
C ASN A 297 8.13 -8.83 -11.33
N GLU A 298 8.17 -9.76 -12.30
CA GLU A 298 8.41 -11.18 -12.01
C GLU A 298 9.90 -11.54 -11.97
N GLY A 299 10.68 -11.05 -12.93
CA GLY A 299 12.12 -11.35 -13.03
C GLY A 299 12.88 -10.89 -11.81
N ALA A 300 12.58 -9.70 -11.29
CA ALA A 300 13.17 -9.14 -10.08
C ALA A 300 12.95 -10.05 -8.87
N GLN A 301 11.73 -10.58 -8.70
CA GLN A 301 11.40 -11.55 -7.64
C GLN A 301 12.14 -12.89 -7.83
N TYR A 302 12.26 -13.37 -9.07
CA TYR A 302 13.05 -14.56 -9.40
C TYR A 302 14.52 -14.40 -9.02
N PHE A 303 15.15 -13.29 -9.43
CA PHE A 303 16.54 -12.96 -9.11
C PHE A 303 16.75 -12.83 -7.60
N TYR A 304 15.84 -12.15 -6.89
CA TYR A 304 15.87 -12.02 -5.43
C TYR A 304 15.80 -13.38 -4.72
N ASN A 305 14.82 -14.22 -5.10
CA ASN A 305 14.63 -15.54 -4.51
C ASN A 305 15.87 -16.42 -4.70
N LYS A 306 16.48 -16.39 -5.90
CA LYS A 306 17.73 -17.10 -6.18
C LYS A 306 18.92 -16.56 -5.38
N GLY A 307 19.10 -15.25 -5.32
CA GLY A 307 20.17 -14.61 -4.55
C GLY A 307 20.13 -14.96 -3.06
N HIS A 308 18.92 -14.93 -2.47
CA HIS A 308 18.68 -15.35 -1.09
C HIS A 308 18.90 -16.87 -0.89
N GLU A 309 18.58 -17.73 -1.86
CA GLU A 309 18.86 -19.17 -1.82
C GLU A 309 20.37 -19.47 -1.81
N TYR A 310 21.13 -18.83 -2.71
CA TYR A 310 22.59 -18.96 -2.75
C TYR A 310 23.27 -18.39 -1.51
N LEU A 311 22.83 -17.23 -1.00
CA LEU A 311 23.37 -16.66 0.25
C LEU A 311 23.12 -17.60 1.45
N LYS A 312 21.93 -18.20 1.57
CA LYS A 312 21.64 -19.19 2.62
C LYS A 312 22.51 -20.46 2.51
N SER A 313 23.07 -20.72 1.33
CA SER A 313 24.00 -21.83 1.07
C SER A 313 25.47 -21.40 1.12
N ASN A 314 25.78 -20.18 1.60
CA ASN A 314 27.11 -19.56 1.64
C ASN A 314 27.82 -19.47 0.27
N LYS A 315 27.05 -19.48 -0.82
CA LYS A 315 27.53 -19.41 -2.20
C LYS A 315 27.59 -17.96 -2.66
N TYR A 316 28.55 -17.22 -2.11
CA TYR A 316 28.57 -15.75 -2.20
C TYR A 316 28.72 -15.21 -3.63
N LYS A 317 29.46 -15.90 -4.52
CA LYS A 317 29.63 -15.48 -5.92
C LYS A 317 28.32 -15.56 -6.70
N GLU A 318 27.59 -16.67 -6.56
CA GLU A 318 26.27 -16.84 -7.15
C GLU A 318 25.24 -15.90 -6.48
N ALA A 319 25.29 -15.75 -5.16
CA ALA A 319 24.44 -14.82 -4.42
C ALA A 319 24.61 -13.38 -4.94
N LYS A 320 25.84 -12.92 -5.13
CA LYS A 320 26.17 -11.62 -5.75
C LYS A 320 25.52 -11.49 -7.14
N TYR A 321 25.81 -12.43 -8.04
CA TYR A 321 25.31 -12.43 -9.41
C TYR A 321 23.78 -12.30 -9.49
N PHE A 322 23.04 -12.98 -8.61
CA PHE A 322 21.58 -12.93 -8.55
C PHE A 322 21.05 -11.69 -7.81
N LEU A 323 21.67 -11.26 -6.71
CA LEU A 323 21.22 -10.07 -5.95
C LEU A 323 21.50 -8.75 -6.69
N GLU A 324 22.61 -8.62 -7.40
CA GLU A 324 22.89 -7.43 -8.24
C GLU A 324 21.84 -7.28 -9.35
N ARG A 325 21.35 -8.40 -9.91
CA ARG A 325 20.23 -8.41 -10.88
C ARG A 325 18.89 -8.10 -10.22
N ALA A 326 18.64 -8.65 -9.03
CA ALA A 326 17.47 -8.30 -8.23
C ALA A 326 17.42 -6.80 -7.90
N GLN A 327 18.58 -6.16 -7.68
CA GLN A 327 18.71 -4.72 -7.49
C GLN A 327 18.48 -3.93 -8.78
N SER A 328 19.05 -4.36 -9.92
CA SER A 328 19.02 -3.60 -11.17
C SER A 328 17.62 -3.49 -11.78
N VAL A 329 16.86 -4.58 -11.84
CA VAL A 329 15.45 -4.56 -12.29
C VAL A 329 14.48 -4.24 -11.14
N GLY A 330 14.77 -4.66 -9.91
CA GLY A 330 13.91 -4.47 -8.73
C GLY A 330 14.07 -3.12 -8.03
N SER A 331 14.40 -2.04 -8.75
CA SER A 331 14.71 -0.72 -8.18
C SER A 331 13.58 -0.07 -7.34
N LYS A 332 12.35 -0.59 -7.44
CA LYS A 332 11.17 -0.19 -6.63
C LYS A 332 10.57 -1.37 -5.83
N ALA A 333 11.18 -2.55 -5.87
CA ALA A 333 10.60 -3.76 -5.29
C ALA A 333 10.64 -3.75 -3.75
N TYR A 334 9.65 -4.40 -3.11
CA TYR A 334 9.54 -4.41 -1.64
C TYR A 334 10.76 -5.01 -0.94
N PHE A 335 11.47 -5.91 -1.63
CA PHE A 335 12.65 -6.63 -1.12
C PHE A 335 13.95 -5.84 -1.32
N LEU A 336 13.94 -4.67 -1.94
CA LEU A 336 15.16 -3.87 -2.14
C LEU A 336 15.96 -3.59 -0.85
N PRO A 337 15.33 -3.35 0.34
CA PRO A 337 16.06 -3.28 1.61
C PRO A 337 16.80 -4.59 1.92
N ASP A 338 16.09 -5.73 1.86
CA ASP A 338 16.66 -7.07 2.05
C ASP A 338 17.83 -7.32 1.07
N THR A 339 17.67 -7.00 -0.21
CA THR A 339 18.72 -7.13 -1.25
C THR A 339 19.95 -6.29 -0.94
N LEU A 340 19.80 -5.02 -0.55
CA LEU A 340 20.93 -4.13 -0.25
C LEU A 340 21.70 -4.60 0.98
N TYR A 341 20.99 -4.99 2.05
CA TYR A 341 21.62 -5.54 3.26
C TYR A 341 22.32 -6.88 2.97
N MET A 342 21.70 -7.77 2.19
CA MET A 342 22.32 -9.02 1.76
C MET A 342 23.52 -8.82 0.83
N LEU A 343 23.52 -7.79 -0.03
CA LEU A 343 24.71 -7.42 -0.82
C LEU A 343 25.84 -6.92 0.09
N GLY A 344 25.53 -6.14 1.14
CA GLY A 344 26.48 -5.79 2.20
C GLY A 344 27.17 -7.02 2.81
N ILE A 345 26.38 -8.03 3.20
CA ILE A 345 26.88 -9.32 3.73
C ILE A 345 27.70 -10.08 2.70
N VAL A 346 27.22 -10.17 1.45
CA VAL A 346 27.88 -10.94 0.38
C VAL A 346 29.26 -10.38 0.06
N HIS A 347 29.39 -9.06 -0.03
CA HIS A 347 30.68 -8.41 -0.26
C HIS A 347 31.59 -8.48 0.97
N GLU A 348 31.05 -8.37 2.19
CA GLU A 348 31.81 -8.60 3.43
C GLU A 348 32.39 -10.03 3.47
N SER A 349 31.58 -11.01 3.08
CA SER A 349 31.94 -12.44 3.01
C SER A 349 32.85 -12.79 1.83
N MET A 350 33.17 -11.80 0.99
CA MET A 350 34.11 -11.88 -0.13
C MET A 350 35.31 -10.94 0.05
N GLU A 351 35.50 -10.38 1.25
CA GLU A 351 36.56 -9.42 1.62
C GLU A 351 36.56 -8.11 0.79
N ASP A 352 35.45 -7.83 0.08
CA ASP A 352 35.21 -6.63 -0.70
C ASP A 352 34.64 -5.53 0.22
N ILE A 353 35.51 -5.02 1.10
CA ILE A 353 35.18 -4.06 2.15
C ILE A 353 34.59 -2.76 1.58
N GLU A 354 35.10 -2.27 0.44
CA GLU A 354 34.59 -1.06 -0.21
C GLU A 354 33.12 -1.23 -0.63
N LYS A 355 32.78 -2.33 -1.30
CA LYS A 355 31.39 -2.58 -1.70
C LYS A 355 30.51 -2.93 -0.51
N SER A 356 31.02 -3.62 0.50
CA SER A 356 30.27 -3.88 1.73
C SER A 356 29.85 -2.57 2.41
N ILE A 357 30.79 -1.65 2.62
CA ILE A 357 30.54 -0.29 3.12
C ILE A 357 29.54 0.46 2.23
N TYR A 358 29.71 0.42 0.91
CA TYR A 358 28.81 1.07 -0.06
C TYR A 358 27.36 0.56 0.07
N TYR A 359 27.15 -0.75 0.13
CA TYR A 359 25.81 -1.34 0.22
C TYR A 359 25.15 -1.08 1.58
N TYR A 360 25.87 -1.24 2.68
CA TYR A 360 25.39 -0.88 4.01
C TYR A 360 25.08 0.64 4.12
N SER A 361 25.90 1.51 3.52
CA SER A 361 25.66 2.96 3.50
C SER A 361 24.41 3.34 2.71
N ILE A 362 24.15 2.68 1.56
CA ILE A 362 22.92 2.87 0.80
C ILE A 362 21.69 2.36 1.57
N TYR A 363 21.81 1.23 2.29
CA TYR A 363 20.74 0.76 3.16
C TYR A 363 20.39 1.80 4.21
N HIS A 364 21.38 2.23 5.01
CA HIS A 364 21.20 3.21 6.08
C HIS A 364 20.59 4.53 5.56
N SER A 365 21.11 5.05 4.44
CA SER A 365 20.63 6.29 3.83
C SER A 365 19.17 6.21 3.32
N LYS A 366 18.74 5.07 2.76
CA LYS A 366 17.39 4.93 2.17
C LYS A 366 16.36 4.34 3.13
N TYR A 367 16.79 3.56 4.11
CA TYR A 367 15.94 2.83 5.03
C TYR A 367 16.38 3.01 6.50
N PRO A 368 16.52 4.25 7.00
CA PRO A 368 17.00 4.51 8.36
C PRO A 368 16.06 4.00 9.47
N ASN A 369 14.85 3.56 9.14
CA ASN A 369 13.92 2.87 10.05
C ASN A 369 13.61 1.44 9.57
N GLY A 370 14.53 0.82 8.82
CA GLY A 370 14.41 -0.53 8.30
C GLY A 370 14.81 -1.61 9.31
N VAL A 371 14.35 -2.84 9.08
CA VAL A 371 14.54 -4.00 9.98
C VAL A 371 16.00 -4.46 10.14
N TYR A 372 16.95 -3.86 9.41
CA TYR A 372 18.37 -4.11 9.52
C TYR A 372 19.18 -2.86 9.88
N GLU A 373 18.55 -1.73 10.27
CA GLU A 373 19.27 -0.47 10.55
C GLU A 373 20.28 -0.62 11.70
N ASP A 374 19.93 -1.29 12.80
CA ASP A 374 20.81 -1.41 13.97
C ASP A 374 22.04 -2.30 13.67
N VAL A 375 21.84 -3.44 12.99
CA VAL A 375 22.93 -4.26 12.48
C VAL A 375 23.73 -3.56 11.37
N THR A 376 23.11 -2.72 10.54
CA THR A 376 23.80 -1.94 9.49
C THR A 376 24.69 -0.87 10.11
N LEU A 377 24.20 -0.14 11.12
CA LEU A 377 25.00 0.83 11.89
C LEU A 377 26.16 0.15 12.61
N TYR A 378 25.94 -1.03 13.18
CA TYR A 378 26.98 -1.86 13.80
C TYR A 378 28.05 -2.30 12.80
N LYS A 379 27.64 -2.80 11.63
CA LYS A 379 28.54 -3.18 10.54
C LYS A 379 29.35 -2.00 10.04
N LEU A 380 28.72 -0.84 9.79
CA LEU A 380 29.41 0.38 9.39
C LEU A 380 30.38 0.88 10.47
N ALA A 381 30.02 0.78 11.76
CA ALA A 381 30.92 1.14 12.85
C ALA A 381 32.19 0.25 12.88
N LEU A 382 32.03 -1.07 12.72
CA LEU A 382 33.16 -2.01 12.64
C LEU A 382 34.00 -1.79 11.37
N LEU A 383 33.37 -1.75 10.19
CA LEU A 383 34.07 -1.64 8.91
C LEU A 383 34.82 -0.31 8.75
N TYR A 384 34.37 0.77 9.41
CA TYR A 384 35.10 2.03 9.47
C TYR A 384 36.12 2.13 10.61
N LYS A 385 36.20 1.18 11.56
CA LYS A 385 37.06 1.28 12.76
C LYS A 385 38.49 1.67 12.40
N ASP A 386 39.08 0.92 11.47
CA ASP A 386 40.48 1.03 11.07
C ASP A 386 40.65 1.82 9.73
N VAL A 387 39.57 2.44 9.23
CA VAL A 387 39.53 3.18 7.95
C VAL A 387 39.20 4.67 8.14
N ASP A 388 38.23 4.98 9.01
CA ASP A 388 37.88 6.34 9.41
C ASP A 388 37.21 6.30 10.79
N ILE A 389 38.03 6.46 11.84
CA ILE A 389 37.58 6.41 13.23
C ILE A 389 36.49 7.45 13.56
N ASN A 390 36.40 8.55 12.80
CA ASN A 390 35.34 9.55 13.00
C ASN A 390 33.99 9.03 12.48
N LYS A 391 33.97 8.40 11.30
CA LYS A 391 32.77 7.70 10.79
C LYS A 391 32.39 6.52 11.68
N SER A 392 33.37 5.70 12.08
CA SER A 392 33.16 4.58 13.01
C SER A 392 32.44 5.01 14.30
N LYS A 393 32.97 6.04 14.96
CA LYS A 393 32.36 6.66 16.16
C LYS A 393 31.00 7.29 15.88
N SER A 394 30.77 7.87 14.69
CA SER A 394 29.47 8.42 14.30
C SER A 394 28.40 7.33 14.24
N TYR A 395 28.64 6.25 13.49
CA TYR A 395 27.69 5.12 13.40
C TYR A 395 27.47 4.42 14.75
N ALA A 396 28.54 4.24 15.54
CA ALA A 396 28.45 3.77 16.93
C ALA A 396 27.56 4.67 17.81
N SER A 397 27.69 6.00 17.69
CA SER A 397 26.88 6.96 18.45
C SER A 397 25.40 6.94 18.02
N ILE A 398 25.14 6.80 16.72
CA ILE A 398 23.78 6.68 16.18
C ILE A 398 23.11 5.39 16.68
N LEU A 399 23.86 4.27 16.71
CA LEU A 399 23.41 2.99 17.24
C LEU A 399 23.06 3.08 18.73
N THR A 400 24.00 3.52 19.58
CA THR A 400 23.79 3.62 21.04
C THR A 400 22.71 4.64 21.41
N SER A 401 22.48 5.68 20.62
CA SER A 401 21.44 6.69 20.91
C SER A 401 20.03 6.27 20.48
N ARG A 402 19.87 5.68 19.28
CA ARG A 402 18.56 5.31 18.70
C ARG A 402 18.10 3.89 19.05
N PHE A 403 19.04 2.96 19.22
CA PHE A 403 18.77 1.53 19.40
C PHE A 403 19.41 1.01 20.70
N LYS A 404 19.14 1.70 21.81
CA LYS A 404 19.72 1.45 23.14
C LYS A 404 19.67 -0.02 23.57
N ASP A 405 18.54 -0.67 23.31
CA ASP A 405 18.24 -2.04 23.73
C ASP A 405 18.63 -3.10 22.67
N SER A 406 19.26 -2.70 21.55
CA SER A 406 19.75 -3.63 20.54
C SER A 406 20.94 -4.44 21.05
N MET A 407 20.96 -5.75 20.74
CA MET A 407 22.09 -6.63 21.05
C MET A 407 23.42 -6.20 20.37
N TYR A 408 23.34 -5.33 19.36
CA TYR A 408 24.51 -4.77 18.70
C TYR A 408 25.14 -3.59 19.48
N ASN A 409 24.45 -3.02 20.47
CA ASN A 409 24.96 -1.96 21.37
C ASN A 409 25.91 -2.54 22.45
N ASN A 410 26.93 -3.27 22.00
CA ASN A 410 27.75 -4.17 22.81
C ASN A 410 29.13 -3.59 23.19
N SER A 411 30.05 -4.44 23.68
CA SER A 411 31.39 -4.04 24.10
C SER A 411 32.25 -3.42 22.99
N LEU A 412 32.15 -3.90 21.75
CA LEU A 412 32.93 -3.40 20.61
C LEU A 412 32.50 -1.97 20.22
N ILE A 413 31.22 -1.67 20.35
CA ILE A 413 30.69 -0.31 20.13
C ILE A 413 31.16 0.64 21.24
N LYS A 414 31.21 0.18 22.50
CA LYS A 414 31.78 0.94 23.62
C LYS A 414 33.29 1.15 23.47
N GLU A 415 34.02 0.17 22.94
CA GLU A 415 35.44 0.28 22.59
C GLU A 415 35.64 1.40 21.54
N ILE A 416 34.92 1.33 20.42
CA ILE A 416 34.96 2.34 19.33
C ILE A 416 34.71 3.75 19.85
N LEU A 417 33.67 3.94 20.66
CA LEU A 417 33.35 5.24 21.26
C LEU A 417 34.50 5.79 22.13
N ASN A 418 35.24 4.92 22.81
CA ASN A 418 36.32 5.27 23.73
C ASN A 418 37.73 5.35 23.10
N MET A 419 37.92 4.92 21.85
CA MET A 419 39.21 5.06 21.14
C MET A 419 39.66 6.53 21.08
N LYS A 420 40.97 6.77 21.06
CA LYS A 420 41.51 8.11 20.77
C LYS A 420 41.45 8.36 19.25
N LYS A 421 41.56 9.63 18.86
CA LYS A 421 41.80 10.01 17.45
C LYS A 421 43.28 9.84 17.12
#